data_AF-A0A416U233-F1
#
_entry.id   AF-A0A416U233-F1
#
_cell.length_a   1.000
_cell.length_b   1.000
_cell.length_c   1.000
_cell.angle_alpha   90.00
_cell.angle_beta   90.00
_cell.angle_gamma   90.00
#
_symmetry.space_group_name_H-M   'P 1'
#
loop_
_entity.id
_entity.type
_entity.pdbx_description
1 polymer ?
#
loop_
_entity_poly.entity_id
_entity_poly.type
_entity_poly.pdbx_seq_one_letter_code
_entity_poly.pdbx_strand_id
1 'polypeptide(L)'
;MTFEERIREYCLRSDIVYKRILSSPCEKDLYVLYPSELANEQILKDNIPKMLKVIKEYISELELCAYCMRKVDNLYFDSQKTVIINEAHNHQEKADELAEIMNEGISPYAWYYYEVMNGYIVCLDKT
;
A
#
# COMPACT_ATOMS: atom_id res chain seq x y z
N MET A 1 7.78 -21.18 11.58
CA MET A 1 8.30 -20.12 10.71
C MET A 1 7.42 -18.89 10.84
N THR A 2 7.96 -17.79 11.37
CA THR A 2 7.26 -16.51 11.54
C THR A 2 7.02 -15.85 10.18
N PHE A 3 6.14 -14.85 10.13
CA PHE A 3 5.88 -14.10 8.90
C PHE A 3 7.13 -13.38 8.38
N GLU A 4 7.91 -12.78 9.28
CA GLU A 4 9.16 -12.13 8.94
C GLU A 4 10.22 -13.11 8.42
N GLU A 5 10.30 -14.32 8.98
CA GLU A 5 11.20 -15.37 8.46
C GLU A 5 10.88 -15.75 7.01
N ARG A 6 9.59 -15.78 6.63
CA ARG A 6 9.16 -16.02 5.24
C ARG A 6 9.57 -14.90 4.31
N ILE A 7 9.42 -13.64 4.73
CA ILE A 7 9.87 -12.48 3.93
C ILE A 7 11.39 -12.53 3.76
N ARG A 8 12.14 -12.79 4.83
CA ARG A 8 13.60 -12.94 4.76
C ARG A 8 14.02 -14.03 3.78
N GLU A 9 13.40 -15.22 3.86
CA GLU A 9 13.68 -16.33 2.96
C GLU A 9 13.37 -15.99 1.50
N TYR A 10 12.24 -15.32 1.24
CA TYR A 10 11.87 -14.83 -0.08
C TYR A 10 12.90 -13.84 -0.63
N CYS A 11 13.26 -12.83 0.17
CA CYS A 11 14.23 -11.81 -0.22
C CYS A 11 15.61 -12.40 -0.57
N LEU A 12 16.06 -13.41 0.18
CA LEU A 12 17.32 -14.12 -0.09
C LEU A 12 17.32 -14.89 -1.43
N ARG A 13 16.16 -15.32 -1.91
CA ARG A 13 16.04 -16.09 -3.16
C ARG A 13 15.81 -15.22 -4.40
N SER A 14 15.36 -13.99 -4.20
CA SER A 14 14.83 -13.13 -5.28
C SER A 14 15.59 -11.83 -5.49
N ASP A 15 16.80 -11.69 -4.92
CA ASP A 15 17.62 -10.47 -4.99
C ASP A 15 16.84 -9.20 -4.60
N ILE A 16 15.99 -9.32 -3.56
CA ILE A 16 15.15 -8.24 -3.04
C ILE A 16 15.68 -7.78 -1.68
N VAL A 17 15.67 -6.47 -1.45
CA VAL A 17 15.87 -5.86 -0.14
C VAL A 17 14.51 -5.67 0.52
N TYR A 18 14.41 -5.94 1.82
CA TYR A 18 13.24 -5.54 2.61
C TYR A 18 13.62 -4.64 3.78
N LYS A 19 12.70 -3.75 4.12
CA LYS A 19 12.75 -2.89 5.31
C LYS A 19 11.43 -3.01 6.06
N ARG A 20 11.48 -3.46 7.31
CA ARG A 20 10.33 -3.46 8.22
C ARG A 20 10.22 -2.09 8.88
N ILE A 21 9.07 -1.45 8.73
CA ILE A 21 8.69 -0.22 9.44
C ILE A 21 7.73 -0.65 10.54
N LEU A 22 8.19 -0.54 11.78
CA LEU A 22 7.37 -0.87 12.94
C LEU A 22 6.25 0.15 13.07
N SER A 23 5.03 -0.35 13.15
CA SER A 23 3.88 0.49 13.42
C SER A 23 3.63 0.59 14.93
N SER A 24 2.68 1.43 15.32
CA SER A 24 2.15 1.45 16.69
C SER A 24 1.72 0.04 17.13
N PRO A 25 1.73 -0.32 18.44
CA PRO A 25 1.38 -1.67 18.91
C PRO A 25 0.00 -2.20 18.46
N CYS A 26 -0.89 -1.31 18.02
CA CYS A 26 -2.23 -1.65 17.52
C CYS A 26 -2.34 -1.61 15.99
N GLU A 27 -1.25 -1.32 15.28
CA GLU A 27 -1.21 -1.21 13.82
C GLU A 27 -0.40 -2.37 13.23
N LYS A 28 -0.84 -2.86 12.08
CA LYS A 28 -0.08 -3.84 11.30
C LYS A 28 1.26 -3.22 10.86
N ASP A 29 2.33 -4.02 10.91
CA ASP A 29 3.64 -3.59 10.42
C ASP A 29 3.64 -3.40 8.90
N LEU A 30 4.46 -2.47 8.43
CA LEU A 30 4.66 -2.23 7.01
C LEU A 30 6.01 -2.81 6.57
N TYR A 31 6.00 -3.65 5.54
CA TYR A 31 7.19 -4.25 4.94
C TYR A 31 7.40 -3.63 3.55
N VAL A 32 8.48 -2.86 3.39
CA VAL A 32 8.86 -2.23 2.13
C VAL A 32 9.86 -3.11 1.41
N LEU A 33 9.54 -3.56 0.20
CA LEU A 33 10.35 -4.47 -0.61
C LEU A 33 10.76 -3.80 -1.93
N TYR A 34 12.01 -3.93 -2.33
CA TYR A 34 12.48 -3.42 -3.64
C TYR A 34 13.70 -4.19 -4.14
N PRO A 35 13.96 -4.21 -5.46
CA PRO A 35 15.14 -4.88 -6.04
C PRO A 35 16.45 -4.39 -5.42
N SER A 36 17.35 -5.32 -5.11
CA SER A 36 18.64 -5.01 -4.50
C SER A 36 19.55 -4.16 -5.39
N GLU A 37 19.43 -4.30 -6.71
CA GLU A 37 20.13 -3.47 -7.71
C GLU A 37 19.80 -1.97 -7.54
N LEU A 38 18.59 -1.64 -7.08
CA LEU A 38 18.15 -0.26 -6.89
C LEU A 38 18.48 0.30 -5.51
N ALA A 39 19.01 -0.51 -4.58
CA ALA A 39 19.19 -0.11 -3.19
C ALA A 39 20.11 1.11 -3.02
N ASN A 40 21.01 1.33 -3.98
CA ASN A 40 21.94 2.45 -3.96
C ASN A 40 21.50 3.65 -4.80
N GLU A 41 20.43 3.53 -5.59
CA GLU A 41 19.92 4.57 -6.47
C GLU A 41 19.40 5.77 -5.67
N GLN A 42 19.88 6.96 -6.00
CA GLN A 42 19.51 8.19 -5.29
C GLN A 42 18.02 8.50 -5.46
N ILE A 43 17.49 8.26 -6.67
CA ILE A 43 16.07 8.44 -7.00
C ILE A 43 15.18 7.63 -6.04
N LEU A 44 15.54 6.37 -5.77
CA LEU A 44 14.78 5.51 -4.85
C LEU A 44 14.93 5.97 -3.40
N LYS A 45 16.15 6.34 -2.98
CA LYS A 45 16.41 6.84 -1.63
C LYS A 45 15.63 8.11 -1.31
N ASP A 46 15.46 9.00 -2.30
CA ASP A 46 14.69 10.23 -2.17
C ASP A 46 13.18 9.99 -2.19
N ASN A 47 12.72 8.97 -2.92
CA ASN A 47 11.30 8.64 -3.03
C ASN A 47 10.76 7.83 -1.82
N ILE A 48 11.54 6.92 -1.22
CA ILE A 48 11.08 6.11 -0.06
C ILE A 48 10.45 6.98 1.05
N PRO A 49 11.05 8.12 1.48
CA PRO A 49 10.42 9.00 2.45
C PRO A 49 9.09 9.60 1.98
N LYS A 50 8.94 9.92 0.69
CA LYS A 50 7.67 10.41 0.11
C LYS A 50 6.59 9.34 0.21
N MET A 51 6.90 8.11 -0.23
CA MET A 51 6.00 6.97 -0.12
C MET A 51 5.62 6.69 1.34
N LEU A 52 6.59 6.65 2.25
CA LEU A 52 6.33 6.40 3.68
C LEU A 52 5.44 7.47 4.34
N LYS A 53 5.47 8.70 3.83
CA LYS A 53 4.63 9.80 4.34
C LYS A 53 3.15 9.59 4.02
N VAL A 54 2.83 8.99 2.88
CA VAL A 54 1.45 8.89 2.37
C VAL A 54 0.85 7.49 2.48
N ILE A 55 1.68 6.44 2.56
CA ILE A 55 1.23 5.04 2.45
C ILE A 55 0.18 4.64 3.48
N LYS A 56 0.27 5.14 4.72
CA LYS A 56 -0.72 4.82 5.75
C LYS A 56 -2.09 5.40 5.43
N GLU A 57 -2.11 6.63 4.93
CA GLU A 57 -3.35 7.28 4.50
C GLU A 57 -3.90 6.58 3.26
N TYR A 58 -3.04 6.25 2.30
CA TYR A 58 -3.42 5.48 1.11
C TYR A 58 -4.12 4.15 1.48
N ILE A 59 -3.52 3.37 2.37
CA ILE A 59 -4.12 2.10 2.85
C ILE A 59 -5.47 2.37 3.54
N SER A 60 -5.55 3.41 4.37
CA SER A 60 -6.79 3.77 5.07
C SER A 60 -7.91 4.14 4.09
N GLU A 61 -7.61 4.92 3.05
CA GLU A 61 -8.61 5.31 2.03
C GLU A 61 -9.09 4.07 1.24
N LEU A 62 -8.20 3.13 0.91
CA LEU A 62 -8.60 1.86 0.30
C LEU A 62 -9.49 1.01 1.23
N GLU A 63 -9.17 0.92 2.52
CA GLU A 63 -9.96 0.18 3.49
C GLU A 63 -11.36 0.79 3.69
N LEU A 64 -11.46 2.13 3.69
CA LEU A 64 -12.73 2.87 3.75
C LEU A 64 -13.56 2.67 2.48
N CYS A 65 -12.94 2.76 1.30
CA CYS A 65 -13.58 2.46 0.03
C CYS A 65 -14.17 1.04 0.03
N ALA A 66 -13.38 0.03 0.41
CA ALA A 66 -13.83 -1.36 0.51
C ALA A 66 -14.93 -1.55 1.55
N TYR A 67 -14.87 -0.84 2.67
CA TYR A 67 -15.92 -0.83 3.69
C TYR A 67 -17.24 -0.28 3.14
N CYS A 68 -17.21 0.86 2.43
CA CYS A 68 -18.39 1.42 1.77
C CYS A 68 -18.99 0.42 0.78
N MET A 69 -18.18 -0.22 -0.06
CA MET A 69 -18.68 -1.21 -1.02
C MET A 69 -19.35 -2.42 -0.35
N ARG A 70 -18.77 -2.96 0.74
CA ARG A 70 -19.44 -4.01 1.53
C ARG A 70 -20.76 -3.55 2.15
N LYS A 71 -20.87 -2.27 2.52
CA LYS A 71 -22.10 -1.70 3.07
C LYS A 71 -23.18 -1.60 1.99
N VAL A 72 -22.82 -1.24 0.75
CA VAL A 72 -23.74 -1.18 -0.40
C VAL A 72 -24.45 -2.51 -0.64
N ASP A 73 -23.73 -3.62 -0.54
CA ASP A 73 -24.29 -4.98 -0.73
C ASP A 73 -25.42 -5.31 0.26
N ASN A 74 -25.44 -4.66 1.43
CA ASN A 74 -26.42 -4.88 2.49
C ASN A 74 -27.61 -3.91 2.45
N LEU A 75 -27.67 -3.00 1.47
CA LEU A 75 -28.74 -2.02 1.34
C LEU A 75 -29.80 -2.47 0.33
N TYR A 76 -31.07 -2.17 0.63
CA TYR A 76 -32.19 -2.52 -0.23
C TYR A 76 -32.59 -1.39 -1.19
N PHE A 77 -32.49 -0.13 -0.75
CA PHE A 77 -32.97 1.03 -1.51
C PHE A 77 -31.86 1.69 -2.31
N ASP A 78 -32.14 1.99 -3.59
CA ASP A 78 -31.17 2.59 -4.50
C ASP A 78 -30.71 3.98 -4.05
N SER A 79 -31.60 4.77 -3.45
CA SER A 79 -31.23 6.09 -2.92
C SER A 79 -30.16 6.00 -1.82
N GLN A 80 -30.21 4.97 -0.98
CA GLN A 80 -29.18 4.72 0.04
C GLN A 80 -27.89 4.20 -0.58
N LYS A 81 -27.99 3.28 -1.56
CA LYS A 81 -26.83 2.75 -2.28
C LYS A 81 -26.04 3.86 -2.96
N THR A 82 -26.71 4.77 -3.67
CA THR A 82 -26.07 5.89 -4.37
C THR A 82 -25.25 6.78 -3.44
N VAL A 83 -25.75 7.07 -2.23
CA VAL A 83 -25.00 7.87 -1.25
C VAL A 83 -23.70 7.19 -0.85
N ILE A 84 -23.75 5.89 -0.54
CA ILE A 84 -22.57 5.14 -0.10
C ILE A 84 -21.59 4.88 -1.27
N ILE A 85 -22.10 4.69 -2.49
CA ILE A 85 -21.26 4.56 -3.70
C ILE A 85 -20.49 5.87 -3.94
N ASN A 86 -21.14 7.03 -3.81
CA ASN A 86 -20.45 8.32 -3.94
C ASN A 86 -19.38 8.52 -2.85
N GLU A 87 -19.65 8.07 -1.62
CA GLU A 87 -18.66 8.07 -0.55
C GLU A 87 -17.45 7.17 -0.90
N ALA A 88 -17.70 5.96 -1.42
CA ALA A 88 -16.64 5.07 -1.88
C ALA A 88 -15.79 5.69 -3.00
N HIS A 89 -16.42 6.37 -3.96
CA HIS A 89 -15.71 7.07 -5.03
C HIS A 89 -14.80 8.18 -4.50
N ASN A 90 -15.23 8.96 -3.52
CA ASN A 90 -14.40 10.00 -2.91
C ASN A 90 -13.15 9.41 -2.23
N HIS A 91 -13.31 8.28 -1.52
CA HIS A 91 -12.17 7.57 -0.93
C HIS A 91 -11.22 7.02 -2.00
N GLN A 92 -11.75 6.49 -3.11
CA GLN A 92 -10.94 6.01 -4.22
C GLN A 92 -10.16 7.15 -4.89
N GLU A 93 -10.80 8.30 -5.18
CA GLU A 93 -10.16 9.46 -5.78
C GLU A 93 -8.99 9.96 -4.91
N LYS A 94 -9.21 10.03 -3.59
CA LYS A 94 -8.14 10.40 -2.66
C LYS A 94 -7.02 9.35 -2.60
N ALA A 95 -7.33 8.05 -2.68
CA ALA A 95 -6.33 7.00 -2.77
C ALA A 95 -5.50 7.13 -4.07
N ASP A 96 -6.13 7.50 -5.18
CA ASP A 96 -5.46 7.71 -6.47
C ASP A 96 -4.50 8.92 -6.39
N GLU A 97 -4.90 10.03 -5.78
CA GLU A 97 -4.03 11.19 -5.53
C GLU A 97 -2.79 10.82 -4.68
N LEU A 98 -3.00 10.04 -3.62
CA LEU A 98 -1.90 9.56 -2.77
C LEU A 98 -0.98 8.59 -3.53
N ALA A 99 -1.54 7.79 -4.45
CA ALA A 99 -0.78 6.92 -5.33
C ALA A 99 0.10 7.70 -6.31
N GLU A 100 -0.36 8.85 -6.81
CA GLU A 100 0.49 9.73 -7.62
C GLU A 100 1.66 10.29 -6.81
N ILE A 101 1.40 10.74 -5.58
CA ILE A 101 2.44 11.31 -4.70
C ILE A 101 3.50 10.26 -4.34
N MET A 102 3.10 9.03 -3.98
CA MET A 102 4.06 7.97 -3.65
C MET A 102 4.91 7.54 -4.84
N ASN A 103 4.36 7.63 -6.06
CA ASN A 103 5.02 7.18 -7.30
C ASN A 103 5.69 8.30 -8.10
N GLU A 104 5.71 9.52 -7.57
CA GLU A 104 6.30 10.68 -8.24
C GLU A 104 7.81 10.47 -8.48
N GLY A 105 8.20 10.54 -9.75
CA GLY A 105 9.60 10.58 -10.17
C GLY A 105 10.34 9.24 -10.18
N ILE A 106 9.63 8.11 -10.02
CA ILE A 106 10.25 6.76 -9.98
C ILE A 106 9.94 5.87 -11.19
N SER A 107 9.25 6.40 -12.21
CA SER A 107 9.05 5.70 -13.50
C SER A 107 10.40 5.20 -14.07
N PRO A 108 10.49 3.95 -14.58
CA PRO A 108 9.40 3.03 -14.92
C PRO A 108 8.97 2.10 -13.78
N TYR A 109 9.23 2.46 -12.52
CA TYR A 109 8.77 1.70 -11.36
C TYR A 109 7.59 2.38 -10.66
N ALA A 110 6.81 1.58 -9.95
CA ALA A 110 5.76 2.02 -9.03
C ALA A 110 5.71 1.13 -7.79
N TRP A 111 5.24 1.70 -6.70
CA TRP A 111 4.94 1.01 -5.45
C TRP A 111 3.55 0.39 -5.53
N TYR A 112 3.47 -0.91 -5.19
CA TYR A 112 2.25 -1.68 -5.11
C TYR A 112 2.02 -2.15 -3.68
N TYR A 113 0.77 -2.10 -3.24
CA TYR A 113 0.35 -2.48 -1.91
C TYR A 113 -0.35 -3.85 -1.90
N TYR A 114 -0.04 -4.66 -0.89
CA TYR A 114 -0.69 -5.95 -0.62
C TYR A 114 -1.01 -6.08 0.88
N GLU A 115 -2.27 -6.37 1.18
CA GLU A 115 -2.68 -6.78 2.52
C GLU A 115 -2.27 -8.25 2.78
N VAL A 116 -1.67 -8.50 3.94
CA VAL A 116 -1.30 -9.85 4.39
C VAL A 116 -1.77 -10.07 5.82
N MET A 117 -1.90 -11.35 6.24
CA MET A 117 -2.44 -11.71 7.56
C MET A 117 -1.79 -10.95 8.74
N ASN A 118 -0.49 -10.67 8.67
CA ASN A 118 0.29 -10.10 9.78
C ASN A 118 0.94 -8.76 9.45
N GLY A 119 0.44 -8.03 8.45
CA GLY A 119 1.14 -6.84 7.98
C GLY A 119 0.56 -6.25 6.70
N TYR A 120 1.28 -5.25 6.22
CA TYR A 120 1.13 -4.69 4.89
C TYR A 120 2.45 -4.85 4.16
N ILE A 121 2.41 -5.30 2.91
CA ILE A 121 3.58 -5.33 2.04
C ILE A 121 3.42 -4.19 1.04
N VAL A 122 4.48 -3.42 0.83
CA VAL A 122 4.60 -2.47 -0.27
C VAL A 122 5.84 -2.82 -1.06
N CYS A 123 5.66 -3.19 -2.32
CA CYS A 123 6.77 -3.60 -3.18
C CYS A 123 6.93 -2.67 -4.38
N LEU A 124 8.18 -2.37 -4.72
CA LEU A 124 8.52 -1.66 -5.94
C LEU A 124 8.60 -2.64 -7.11
N ASP A 125 7.83 -2.40 -8.17
CA ASP A 125 7.86 -3.21 -9.39
C ASP A 125 7.80 -2.33 -10.65
N LYS A 126 8.19 -2.86 -11.80
CA LYS A 126 8.12 -2.15 -13.08
C LYS A 126 6.67 -2.06 -13.56
N THR A 127 6.27 -0.87 -14.01
CA THR A 127 4.96 -0.59 -14.65
C THR A 127 4.89 -1.06 -16.08
#